data_AF-A0A953IPW8-F1
#
_entry.id   AF-A0A953IPW8-F1
#
_cell.length_a   1.000
_cell.length_b   1.000
_cell.length_c   1.000
_cell.angle_alpha   90.00
_cell.angle_beta   90.00
_cell.angle_gamma   90.00
#
_symmetry.space_group_name_H-M   'P 1'
#
loop_
_entity.id
_entity.type
_entity.pdbx_description
1 polymer ?
#
loop_
_entity_poly.entity_id
_entity_poly.type
_entity_poly.pdbx_seq_one_letter_code
_entity_poly.pdbx_strand_id
1 'polypeptide(L)'
;MIVETLYEFCGVARVLFTRIGANLVDRRPIELARRAIESARVLKDGRDGISYLIAAKRNGILTALTDSYEEEIKRQVGASSLEEALAKIGQG
;
A
#
# COMPACT_ATOMS: atom_id res chain seq x y z
N MET A 1 12.03 -17.56 -0.45
CA MET A 1 12.55 -16.55 -1.37
C MET A 1 13.45 -17.26 -2.35
N ILE A 2 13.23 -17.11 -3.67
CA ILE A 2 14.06 -17.75 -4.70
C ILE A 2 14.65 -16.64 -5.56
N VAL A 3 15.98 -16.68 -5.76
CA VAL A 3 16.68 -15.78 -6.70
C VAL A 3 16.74 -16.49 -8.04
N GLU A 4 16.22 -15.83 -9.08
CA GLU A 4 16.19 -16.30 -10.45
C GLU A 4 17.09 -15.41 -11.32
N THR A 5 17.54 -15.95 -12.45
CA THR A 5 18.44 -15.26 -13.37
C THR A 5 17.81 -15.17 -14.75
N LEU A 6 17.79 -13.97 -15.33
CA LEU A 6 17.51 -13.75 -16.74
C LEU A 6 18.81 -13.39 -17.45
N TYR A 7 18.95 -13.85 -18.70
CA TYR A 7 20.03 -13.47 -19.58
C TYR A 7 19.48 -12.60 -20.72
N GLU A 8 20.28 -11.62 -21.16
CA GLU A 8 19.94 -10.72 -22.27
C GLU A 8 18.57 -10.03 -22.14
N PHE A 9 18.21 -9.61 -20.91
CA PHE A 9 16.93 -8.96 -20.64
C PHE A 9 17.03 -7.45 -20.84
N CYS A 10 16.27 -6.91 -21.79
CA CYS A 10 16.26 -5.47 -22.11
C CYS A 10 17.67 -4.87 -22.37
N GLY A 11 18.56 -5.63 -23.01
CA GLY A 11 19.94 -5.20 -23.27
C GLY A 11 20.89 -5.33 -22.08
N VAL A 12 20.45 -5.94 -20.98
CA VAL A 12 21.30 -6.27 -19.82
C VAL A 12 21.70 -7.75 -19.90
N ALA A 13 23.00 -8.02 -19.99
CA ALA A 13 23.55 -9.36 -20.19
C ALA A 13 23.11 -10.38 -19.11
N ARG A 14 22.96 -9.92 -17.86
CA ARG A 14 22.49 -10.75 -16.75
C ARG A 14 21.70 -9.94 -15.74
N VAL A 15 20.49 -10.40 -15.43
CA VAL A 15 19.61 -9.82 -14.41
C VAL A 15 19.35 -10.87 -13.34
N LEU A 16 19.67 -10.53 -12.09
CA LEU A 16 19.28 -11.31 -10.91
C LEU A 16 18.02 -10.68 -10.32
N PHE A 17 16.96 -11.45 -10.18
CA PHE A 17 15.72 -10.95 -9.58
C PHE A 17 15.16 -11.96 -8.58
N THR A 18 14.39 -11.46 -7.63
CA THR A 18 13.76 -12.32 -6.62
C THR A 18 12.33 -12.62 -7.03
N ARG A 19 11.96 -13.90 -7.07
CA ARG A 19 10.55 -14.28 -7.13
C ARG A 19 9.97 -14.31 -5.72
N ILE A 20 9.16 -13.30 -5.42
CA ILE A 20 8.43 -13.17 -4.16
C ILE A 20 6.98 -13.63 -4.41
N GLY A 21 6.49 -14.58 -3.61
CA GLY A 21 5.09 -15.01 -3.68
C GLY A 21 4.16 -13.86 -3.32
N ALA A 22 2.95 -13.84 -3.91
CA ALA A 22 1.97 -12.80 -3.62
C ALA A 22 1.63 -12.80 -2.11
N ASN A 23 1.94 -11.69 -1.43
CA ASN A 23 1.61 -11.46 -0.02
C ASN A 23 0.27 -10.71 0.16
N LEU A 24 -0.31 -10.24 -0.94
CA LEU A 24 -1.59 -9.53 -1.01
C LEU A 24 -2.56 -10.33 -1.90
N VAL A 25 -3.08 -11.42 -1.31
CA VAL A 25 -3.95 -12.40 -1.99
C VAL A 25 -5.36 -11.84 -2.19
N ASP A 26 -5.87 -11.10 -1.21
CA ASP A 26 -7.16 -10.42 -1.28
C ASP A 26 -6.93 -8.92 -1.46
N ARG A 27 -7.42 -8.40 -2.60
CA ARG A 27 -7.28 -7.00 -3.02
C ARG A 27 -8.60 -6.26 -2.94
N ARG A 28 -9.62 -6.81 -2.27
CA ARG A 28 -10.88 -6.10 -2.04
C ARG A 28 -10.60 -4.83 -1.22
N PRO A 29 -11.25 -3.70 -1.53
CA PRO A 29 -11.03 -2.43 -0.82
C PRO A 29 -11.11 -2.54 0.71
N ILE A 30 -12.04 -3.37 1.21
CA ILE A 30 -12.22 -3.64 2.64
C ILE A 30 -11.00 -4.24 3.31
N GLU A 31 -10.34 -5.19 2.65
CA GLU A 31 -9.16 -5.87 3.19
C GLU A 31 -7.92 -5.00 3.04
N LEU A 32 -7.82 -4.24 1.95
CA LEU A 32 -6.75 -3.24 1.77
C LEU A 32 -6.83 -2.16 2.86
N ALA A 33 -8.02 -1.61 3.11
CA ALA A 33 -8.27 -0.63 4.17
C ALA A 33 -7.91 -1.18 5.55
N ARG A 34 -8.35 -2.39 5.88
CA ARG A 34 -8.03 -3.04 7.16
C ARG A 34 -6.52 -3.14 7.37
N ARG A 35 -5.78 -3.65 6.38
CA ARG A 35 -4.31 -3.78 6.44
C ARG A 35 -3.61 -2.44 6.57
N ALA A 36 -4.09 -1.41 5.86
CA ALA A 36 -3.53 -0.07 5.92
C ALA A 36 -3.68 0.52 7.33
N ILE A 37 -4.87 0.43 7.91
CA ILE A 37 -5.17 0.88 9.27
C ILE A 37 -4.31 0.13 10.28
N GLU A 38 -4.18 -1.20 10.15
CA GLU A 38 -3.32 -2.01 11.03
C GLU A 38 -1.87 -1.58 10.95
N SER A 39 -1.34 -1.38 9.75
CA SER A 39 0.03 -0.91 9.58
C SER A 39 0.26 0.49 10.16
N ALA A 40 -0.71 1.42 10.03
CA ALA A 40 -0.62 2.78 10.56
C ALA A 40 -0.68 2.84 12.09
N ARG A 41 -1.31 1.84 12.72
CA ARG A 41 -1.30 1.69 14.18
C ARG A 41 0.09 1.32 14.69
N VAL A 42 0.79 0.43 13.98
CA VAL A 42 2.07 -0.15 14.42
C VAL A 42 3.27 0.68 13.96
N LEU A 43 3.26 1.12 12.70
CA LEU A 43 4.36 1.85 12.08
C LEU A 43 4.14 3.36 12.25
N LYS A 44 5.11 4.05 12.83
CA LYS A 44 5.05 5.50 13.11
C LYS A 44 6.07 6.31 12.30
N ASP A 45 6.69 5.68 11.31
CA ASP A 45 7.74 6.26 10.46
C ASP A 45 7.24 6.63 9.05
N GLY A 46 5.92 6.61 8.83
CA GLY A 46 5.30 6.93 7.56
C GLY A 46 5.39 5.82 6.51
N ARG A 47 5.87 4.62 6.87
CA ARG A 47 5.91 3.45 5.98
C ARG A 47 4.63 2.60 6.02
N ASP A 48 3.55 3.14 6.59
CA ASP A 48 2.25 2.49 6.64
C ASP A 48 1.43 2.67 5.35
N GLY A 49 0.36 1.88 5.21
CA GLY A 49 -0.48 1.87 4.01
C GLY A 49 -1.30 3.13 3.78
N ILE A 50 -1.61 3.93 4.81
CA ILE A 50 -2.36 5.19 4.68
C ILE A 50 -1.40 6.30 4.22
N SER A 51 -0.24 6.42 4.84
CA SER A 51 0.83 7.33 4.39
C SER A 51 1.25 7.04 2.94
N TYR A 52 1.40 5.76 2.59
CA TYR A 52 1.64 5.34 1.21
C TYR A 52 0.53 5.80 0.25
N LEU A 53 -0.74 5.59 0.61
CA LEU A 53 -1.86 5.99 -0.25
C LEU A 53 -1.91 7.50 -0.47
N ILE A 54 -1.69 8.29 0.58
CA ILE A 54 -1.59 9.76 0.49
C ILE A 54 -0.47 10.15 -0.49
N ALA A 55 0.71 9.56 -0.36
CA ALA A 55 1.84 9.84 -1.24
C ALA A 55 1.56 9.42 -2.69
N ALA A 56 0.98 8.24 -2.91
CA ALA A 56 0.60 7.75 -4.23
C ALA A 56 -0.36 8.72 -4.93
N LYS A 57 -1.44 9.14 -4.23
CA LYS A 57 -2.40 10.11 -4.75
C LYS A 57 -1.75 11.46 -5.08
N ARG A 58 -0.90 11.98 -4.20
CA ARG A 58 -0.19 13.27 -4.42
C ARG A 58 0.74 13.24 -5.64
N ASN A 59 1.26 12.07 -5.98
CA ASN A 59 2.11 11.87 -7.16
C ASN A 59 1.32 11.43 -8.41
N GLY A 60 -0.01 11.50 -8.39
CA GLY A 60 -0.86 11.11 -9.52
C GLY A 60 -0.89 9.60 -9.79
N ILE A 61 -0.47 8.77 -8.84
CA ILE A 61 -0.49 7.31 -8.95
C ILE A 61 -1.88 6.83 -8.53
N LEU A 62 -2.75 6.70 -9.51
CA LEU A 62 -4.13 6.23 -9.34
C LEU A 62 -4.30 4.85 -9.98
N THR A 63 -5.07 4.00 -9.32
CA THR A 63 -5.42 2.65 -9.78
C THR A 63 -6.93 2.51 -9.78
N ALA A 64 -7.45 1.46 -10.43
CA ALA A 64 -8.88 1.17 -10.42
C ALA A 64 -9.48 0.98 -9.02
N LEU A 65 -8.65 0.71 -8.00
CA LEU A 65 -9.11 0.53 -6.62
C LEU A 65 -8.95 1.77 -5.74
N THR A 66 -8.22 2.80 -6.20
CA THR A 66 -7.79 3.93 -5.35
C THR A 66 -8.95 4.59 -4.62
N ASP A 67 -10.02 4.95 -5.32
CA ASP A 67 -11.15 5.66 -4.70
C ASP A 67 -11.90 4.76 -3.71
N SER A 68 -12.23 3.54 -4.12
CA SER A 68 -12.93 2.58 -3.24
C SER A 68 -12.12 2.19 -2.01
N TYR A 69 -10.79 2.13 -2.12
CA TYR A 69 -9.87 1.86 -1.01
C TYR A 69 -9.84 3.03 -0.01
N GLU A 70 -9.79 4.27 -0.50
CA GLU A 70 -9.85 5.46 0.35
C GLU A 70 -11.18 5.62 1.07
N GLU A 71 -12.31 5.45 0.36
CA GLU A 71 -13.63 5.50 0.99
C GLU A 71 -13.76 4.48 2.12
N GLU A 72 -13.19 3.29 1.93
CA GLU A 72 -13.24 2.24 2.91
C GLU A 72 -12.33 2.50 4.12
N ILE A 73 -11.16 3.14 3.92
CA ILE A 73 -10.35 3.66 5.04
C ILE A 73 -11.15 4.70 5.83
N LYS A 74 -11.71 5.70 5.14
CA LYS A 74 -12.51 6.77 5.76
C LYS A 74 -13.69 6.20 6.54
N ARG A 75 -14.42 5.24 5.97
CA ARG A 75 -15.55 4.56 6.60
C ARG A 75 -15.15 3.77 7.85
N GLN A 76 -14.07 2.99 7.79
CA GLN A 76 -13.62 2.16 8.92
C GLN A 76 -13.04 2.98 10.07
N VAL A 77 -12.37 4.10 9.78
CA VAL A 77 -11.78 4.99 10.80
C VAL A 77 -12.79 6.04 11.28
N GLY A 78 -13.85 6.31 10.51
CA GLY A 78 -14.78 7.40 10.77
C GLY A 78 -14.14 8.77 10.54
N ALA A 79 -13.47 8.94 9.40
CA ALA A 79 -12.77 10.17 9.01
C ALA A 79 -13.31 10.74 7.70
N SER A 80 -13.15 12.04 7.49
CA SER A 80 -13.53 12.74 6.25
C SER A 80 -12.41 12.80 5.21
N SER A 81 -11.16 12.57 5.63
CA SER A 81 -9.98 12.54 4.78
C SER A 81 -8.96 11.48 5.24
N LEU A 82 -8.01 11.14 4.36
CA LEU A 82 -6.90 10.24 4.71
C LEU A 82 -5.97 10.86 5.76
N GLU A 83 -5.72 12.17 5.67
CA GLU A 83 -4.94 12.91 6.67
C GLU A 83 -5.61 12.88 8.05
N GLU A 84 -6.93 13.06 8.12
CA GLU A 84 -7.68 12.95 9.36
C GLU A 84 -7.65 11.49 9.90
N ALA A 85 -7.80 10.50 9.02
CA ALA A 85 -7.72 9.10 9.40
C ALA A 85 -6.35 8.76 10.03
N LEU A 86 -5.25 9.22 9.42
CA LEU A 86 -3.91 9.03 9.93
C LEU A 86 -3.70 9.74 11.28
N ALA A 87 -4.20 10.97 11.43
CA ALA A 87 -4.15 11.71 12.69
C ALA A 87 -4.89 10.98 13.82
N LYS A 88 -6.09 10.45 13.56
CA LYS A 88 -6.86 9.66 14.56
C LYS A 88 -6.13 8.40 15.00
N ILE A 89 -5.45 7.72 14.07
CA ILE A 89 -4.68 6.51 14.38
C ILE A 89 -3.37 6.83 15.12
N GLY A 90 -2.78 8.00 14.89
CA GLY A 90 -1.57 8.47 15.57
C GLY A 90 -1.80 8.94 17.01
N GLN A 91 -3.04 9.26 17.39
CA GLN A 91 -3.41 9.78 18.72
C GLN A 91 -3.81 8.69 19.73
N GLY A 92 -3.79 7.42 19.33
CA GLY A 92 -4.15 6.25 20.17
C GLY A 92 -2.96 5.36 20.51
#